data_AF-A0A835W1H2-F1
#
_entry.id   AF-A0A835W1H2-F1
#
_cell.length_a   1.000
_cell.length_b   1.000
_cell.length_c   1.000
_cell.angle_alpha   90.00
_cell.angle_beta   90.00
_cell.angle_gamma   90.00
#
_symmetry.space_group_name_H-M   'P 1'
#
loop_
_entity.id
_entity.type
_entity.pdbx_description
1 polymer ?
#
loop_
_entity_poly.entity_id
_entity_poly.type
_entity_poly.pdbx_seq_one_letter_code
_entity_poly.pdbx_strand_id
1 'polypeptide(L)'
;MEALVAQVVALSNPNDINQLCSTLKSSEGVFTLNYQHIAAALQSLDPAQHSLGFGYFLFHLGKGNLPAPDVAYIDTAARFFTVCDAAQIQVAPDIFCAVAKKFKEHVMAAGAPRRGVLPLRCGLAALQPGPEVLTPLHADFFQLCLLSRCYNAAAGVLGQDIFDVAPAATGCSPTDLFLYAYYGAMLAIGRKQHARALELLLQAITAPAVVGNAIVAAAYKKYVCVCLIHAGQLLPLPKFTSSCVRHMVEGEARPYAELATAAAARQPERLRRVAEQHAAVYGADGNLGLVKQVVACLTVRSIQRLTQTFITLSLSDIAGNAGLASAAEAEEHILRMVAAGQIHAKIDGRTGMVRFADETRSAGEAGASSSAGPGGSWDNAAGVAALDERLRQVLELNKRLQQAHEMVSQDRAYLSKVTARERSKYDLAGGGGGLGGGGSSQGAGGSQGLAMAALGGDGDFGHFGAGGSM
;
A
#
# COMPACT_ATOMS: atom_id res chain seq x y z
N MET A 1 3.66 24.05 -37.25
CA MET A 1 4.48 23.27 -36.28
C MET A 1 5.67 24.07 -35.77
N GLU A 2 6.52 24.62 -36.65
CA GLU A 2 7.74 25.37 -36.27
C GLU A 2 7.49 26.58 -35.35
N ALA A 3 6.42 27.36 -35.60
CA ALA A 3 6.06 28.48 -34.73
C ALA A 3 5.77 28.05 -33.28
N LEU A 4 5.16 26.87 -33.10
CA LEU A 4 4.88 26.32 -31.76
C LEU A 4 6.17 25.85 -31.08
N VAL A 5 7.10 25.26 -31.84
CA VAL A 5 8.44 24.90 -31.32
C VAL A 5 9.18 26.15 -30.86
N ALA A 6 9.18 27.22 -31.65
CA ALA A 6 9.82 28.48 -31.27
C ALA A 6 9.20 29.09 -30.00
N GLN A 7 7.87 28.99 -29.84
CA GLN A 7 7.19 29.42 -28.61
C GLN A 7 7.57 28.57 -27.40
N VAL A 8 7.69 27.25 -27.56
CA VAL A 8 8.19 26.36 -26.50
C VAL A 8 9.59 26.79 -26.08
N VAL A 9 10.51 26.95 -27.02
CA VAL A 9 11.90 27.36 -26.73
C VAL A 9 11.95 28.72 -26.02
N ALA A 10 11.13 29.68 -26.44
CA ALA A 10 11.11 31.02 -25.85
C ALA A 10 10.52 31.04 -24.42
N LEU A 11 9.48 30.25 -24.15
CA LEU A 11 8.68 30.32 -22.92
C LEU A 11 9.03 29.20 -21.91
N SER A 12 9.99 28.32 -22.20
CA SER A 12 10.50 27.29 -21.29
C SER A 12 11.44 27.87 -20.22
N ASN A 13 10.97 28.90 -19.52
CA ASN A 13 11.65 29.51 -18.38
C ASN A 13 10.69 29.59 -17.18
N PRO A 14 11.19 29.72 -15.93
CA PRO A 14 10.34 29.69 -14.74
C PRO A 14 9.28 30.79 -14.66
N ASN A 15 9.50 31.94 -15.29
CA ASN A 15 8.58 33.08 -15.24
C ASN A 15 7.39 32.90 -16.19
N ASP A 16 7.62 32.27 -17.35
CA ASP A 16 6.64 32.16 -18.43
C ASP A 16 6.02 30.75 -18.56
N ILE A 17 6.38 29.81 -17.69
CA ILE A 17 5.95 28.41 -17.79
C ILE A 17 4.42 28.23 -17.76
N ASN A 18 3.71 29.06 -17.00
CA ASN A 18 2.25 29.05 -16.92
C ASN A 18 1.61 29.59 -18.21
N GLN A 19 2.24 30.58 -18.84
CA GLN A 19 1.84 31.07 -20.16
C GLN A 19 2.04 29.98 -21.20
N LEU A 20 3.20 29.31 -21.18
CA LEU A 20 3.48 28.17 -22.06
C LEU A 20 2.43 27.06 -21.90
N CYS A 21 2.09 26.68 -20.67
CA CYS A 21 1.05 25.69 -20.39
C CYS A 21 -0.30 26.07 -21.03
N SER A 22 -0.71 27.32 -20.90
CA SER A 22 -1.95 27.84 -21.48
C SER A 22 -1.93 27.83 -23.01
N THR A 23 -0.81 28.18 -23.62
CA THR A 23 -0.59 28.10 -25.08
C THR A 23 -0.64 26.66 -25.57
N LEU A 24 0.00 25.72 -24.88
CA LEU A 24 -0.01 24.30 -25.26
C LEU A 24 -1.41 23.69 -25.17
N LYS A 25 -2.18 24.01 -24.12
CA LYS A 25 -3.58 23.59 -23.96
C LYS A 25 -4.48 24.08 -25.10
N SER A 26 -4.26 25.31 -25.57
CA SER A 26 -5.03 25.89 -26.68
C SER A 26 -4.57 25.42 -28.07
N SER A 27 -3.44 24.71 -28.16
CA SER A 27 -2.83 24.30 -29.43
C SER A 27 -3.21 22.90 -29.92
N GLU A 28 -4.24 22.25 -29.35
CA GLU A 28 -4.63 20.86 -29.73
C GLU A 28 -4.93 20.72 -31.24
N GLY A 29 -5.57 21.73 -31.85
CA GLY A 29 -5.83 21.74 -33.30
C GLY A 29 -4.54 21.76 -34.13
N VAL A 30 -3.49 22.44 -33.66
CA VAL A 30 -2.19 22.50 -34.34
C VAL A 30 -1.51 21.14 -34.35
N PHE A 31 -1.54 20.43 -33.21
CA PHE A 31 -1.01 19.07 -33.12
C PHE A 31 -1.76 18.09 -34.03
N THR A 32 -3.08 18.20 -34.07
CA THR A 32 -3.93 17.31 -34.89
C THR A 32 -3.66 17.50 -36.39
N LEU A 33 -3.63 18.75 -36.86
CA LEU A 33 -3.39 19.08 -38.27
C LEU A 33 -1.96 18.78 -38.73
N ASN A 34 -0.98 18.84 -37.83
CA ASN A 34 0.44 18.67 -38.15
C ASN A 34 1.04 17.37 -37.59
N TYR A 35 0.22 16.34 -37.39
CA TYR A 35 0.62 15.09 -36.71
C TYR A 35 1.93 14.48 -37.25
N GLN A 36 2.07 14.44 -38.59
CA GLN A 36 3.23 13.88 -39.27
C GLN A 36 4.55 14.60 -38.94
N HIS A 37 4.49 15.86 -38.50
CA HIS A 37 5.65 16.69 -38.19
C HIS A 37 6.04 16.67 -36.70
N ILE A 38 5.24 16.06 -35.83
CA ILE A 38 5.50 16.06 -34.37
C ILE A 38 6.82 15.35 -34.04
N ALA A 39 7.08 14.19 -34.66
CA ALA A 39 8.30 13.43 -34.41
C ALA A 39 9.57 14.19 -34.83
N ALA A 40 9.52 14.89 -35.96
CA ALA A 40 10.63 15.75 -36.41
C ALA A 40 10.83 16.94 -35.45
N ALA A 41 9.74 17.57 -35.01
CA ALA A 41 9.82 18.69 -34.08
C ALA A 41 10.42 18.29 -32.71
N LEU A 42 10.15 17.08 -32.21
CA LEU A 42 10.78 16.56 -30.99
C LEU A 42 12.31 16.47 -31.08
N GLN A 43 12.89 16.34 -32.28
CA GLN A 43 14.36 16.32 -32.45
C GLN A 43 14.99 17.69 -32.22
N SER A 44 14.22 18.76 -32.40
CA SER A 44 14.66 20.16 -32.18
C SER A 44 14.49 20.63 -30.73
N LEU A 45 13.81 19.84 -29.89
CA LEU A 45 13.56 20.16 -28.49
C LEU A 45 14.47 19.35 -27.56
N ASP A 46 15.03 20.02 -26.55
CA ASP A 46 15.75 19.37 -25.45
C ASP A 46 14.75 18.92 -24.36
N PRO A 47 14.69 17.62 -23.99
CA PRO A 47 13.77 17.11 -22.98
C PRO A 47 14.03 17.62 -21.55
N ALA A 48 15.23 18.08 -21.22
CA ALA A 48 15.57 18.63 -19.91
C ALA A 48 15.23 20.12 -19.83
N GLN A 49 15.50 20.89 -20.89
CA GLN A 49 15.23 22.33 -20.90
C GLN A 49 13.77 22.67 -21.24
N HIS A 50 13.12 21.86 -22.08
CA HIS A 50 11.79 22.12 -22.62
C HIS A 50 10.77 21.07 -22.19
N SER A 51 10.89 20.53 -20.97
CA SER A 51 10.17 19.35 -20.52
C SER A 51 8.64 19.47 -20.65
N LEU A 52 8.06 20.62 -20.34
CA LEU A 52 6.60 20.83 -20.47
C LEU A 52 6.17 20.68 -21.94
N GLY A 53 6.81 21.42 -22.85
CA GLY A 53 6.53 21.35 -24.27
C GLY A 53 6.81 19.96 -24.84
N PHE A 54 7.95 19.37 -24.50
CA PHE A 54 8.33 18.01 -24.91
C PHE A 54 7.28 16.98 -24.50
N GLY A 55 6.75 17.10 -23.27
CA GLY A 55 5.67 16.26 -22.75
C GLY A 55 4.38 16.36 -23.57
N TYR A 56 3.96 17.58 -23.95
CA TYR A 56 2.78 17.78 -24.81
C TYR A 56 2.97 17.17 -26.21
N PHE A 57 4.16 17.32 -26.80
CA PHE A 57 4.45 16.73 -28.11
C PHE A 57 4.44 15.20 -28.05
N LEU A 58 5.05 14.60 -27.03
CA LEU A 58 4.97 13.15 -26.80
C LEU A 58 3.53 12.69 -26.58
N PHE A 59 2.75 13.44 -25.80
CA PHE A 59 1.35 13.14 -25.53
C PHE A 59 0.53 13.10 -26.82
N HIS A 60 0.62 14.13 -27.66
CA HIS A 60 -0.13 14.17 -28.92
C HIS A 60 0.38 13.14 -29.93
N LEU A 61 1.70 12.88 -29.98
CA LEU A 61 2.26 11.81 -30.79
C LEU A 61 1.68 10.45 -30.39
N GLY A 62 1.65 10.16 -29.09
CA GLY A 62 1.13 8.93 -28.50
C GLY A 62 -0.40 8.77 -28.56
N LYS A 63 -1.16 9.89 -28.55
CA LYS A 63 -2.61 9.90 -28.73
C LYS A 63 -3.02 9.58 -30.17
N GLY A 64 -2.13 9.85 -31.14
CA GLY A 64 -2.38 9.52 -32.54
C GLY A 64 -2.23 8.04 -32.88
N ASN A 65 -2.09 7.74 -34.16
CA ASN A 65 -2.15 6.37 -34.68
C ASN A 65 -0.77 5.70 -34.76
N LEU A 66 -0.01 5.72 -33.67
CA LEU A 66 1.26 4.99 -33.60
C LEU A 66 1.02 3.48 -33.56
N PRO A 67 1.75 2.67 -34.35
CA PRO A 67 1.74 1.23 -34.18
C PRO A 67 2.34 0.84 -32.82
N ALA A 68 1.74 -0.14 -32.14
CA ALA A 68 2.28 -0.67 -30.90
C ALA A 68 2.89 -2.06 -31.16
N PRO A 69 4.19 -2.28 -30.89
CA PRO A 69 5.17 -1.34 -30.35
C PRO A 69 5.75 -0.37 -31.38
N ASP A 70 6.20 0.79 -30.89
CA ASP A 70 6.99 1.76 -31.66
C ASP A 70 8.30 2.01 -30.91
N VAL A 71 9.43 1.59 -31.49
CA VAL A 71 10.73 1.63 -30.82
C VAL A 71 11.24 3.06 -30.67
N ALA A 72 11.03 3.91 -31.67
CA ALA A 72 11.48 5.30 -31.65
C ALA A 72 10.74 6.11 -30.58
N TYR A 73 9.44 5.89 -30.43
CA TYR A 73 8.64 6.46 -29.36
C TYR A 73 9.11 5.99 -27.98
N ILE A 74 9.37 4.69 -27.81
CA ILE A 74 9.91 4.12 -26.56
C ILE A 74 11.24 4.81 -26.20
N ASP A 75 12.17 4.92 -27.14
CA ASP A 75 13.48 5.53 -26.86
C ASP A 75 13.38 7.02 -26.54
N THR A 76 12.54 7.75 -27.28
CA THR A 76 12.33 9.18 -27.06
C THR A 76 11.66 9.45 -25.70
N ALA A 77 10.62 8.69 -25.37
CA ALA A 77 9.93 8.80 -24.08
C ALA A 77 10.82 8.34 -22.91
N ALA A 78 11.58 7.26 -23.07
CA ALA A 78 12.52 6.79 -22.05
C ALA A 78 13.57 7.85 -21.72
N ARG A 79 14.13 8.51 -22.75
CA ARG A 79 15.04 9.64 -22.56
C ARG A 79 14.36 10.76 -21.79
N PHE A 80 13.15 11.18 -22.21
CA PHE A 80 12.38 12.23 -21.56
C PHE A 80 12.16 11.97 -20.06
N PHE A 81 11.63 10.79 -19.69
CA PHE A 81 11.39 10.45 -18.27
C PHE A 81 12.66 10.38 -17.43
N THR A 82 13.83 10.18 -18.04
CA THR A 82 15.10 10.08 -17.31
C THR A 82 15.71 11.45 -17.00
N VAL A 83 15.46 12.47 -17.84
CA VAL A 83 16.17 13.77 -17.78
C VAL A 83 15.25 14.98 -17.62
N CYS A 84 13.94 14.79 -17.59
CA CYS A 84 12.98 15.90 -17.50
C CYS A 84 13.19 16.76 -16.24
N ASP A 85 12.89 18.05 -16.38
CA ASP A 85 12.83 19.00 -15.28
C ASP A 85 11.55 18.81 -14.47
N ALA A 86 11.71 18.62 -13.16
CA ALA A 86 10.61 18.36 -12.23
C ALA A 86 9.61 19.53 -12.16
N ALA A 87 10.10 20.76 -12.09
CA ALA A 87 9.24 21.94 -11.93
C ALA A 87 8.33 22.13 -13.15
N GLN A 88 8.84 21.92 -14.36
CA GLN A 88 8.06 22.02 -15.59
C GLN A 88 6.99 20.93 -15.71
N ILE A 89 7.31 19.67 -15.39
CA ILE A 89 6.33 18.58 -15.55
C ILE A 89 5.23 18.62 -14.48
N GLN A 90 5.52 19.15 -13.30
CA GLN A 90 4.54 19.31 -12.21
C GLN A 90 3.45 20.35 -12.55
N VAL A 91 3.67 21.21 -13.56
CA VAL A 91 2.64 22.15 -14.07
C VAL A 91 1.52 21.42 -14.83
N ALA A 92 1.80 20.26 -15.42
CA ALA A 92 0.85 19.47 -16.21
C ALA A 92 0.97 17.96 -15.89
N PRO A 93 0.62 17.55 -14.65
CA PRO A 93 0.80 16.18 -14.17
C PRO A 93 -0.07 15.17 -14.93
N ASP A 94 -1.24 15.60 -15.41
CA ASP A 94 -2.17 14.81 -16.22
C ASP A 94 -1.55 14.40 -17.56
N ILE A 95 -0.90 15.35 -18.25
CA ILE A 95 -0.19 15.10 -19.51
C ILE A 95 0.98 14.16 -19.27
N PHE A 96 1.78 14.40 -18.24
CA PHE A 96 2.93 13.56 -17.90
C PHE A 96 2.50 12.11 -17.57
N CYS A 97 1.44 11.94 -16.79
CA CYS A 97 0.88 10.62 -16.48
C CYS A 97 0.30 9.93 -17.73
N ALA A 98 -0.34 10.66 -18.64
CA ALA A 98 -0.85 10.10 -19.89
C ALA A 98 0.30 9.60 -20.80
N VAL A 99 1.39 10.35 -20.91
CA VAL A 99 2.60 9.91 -21.63
C VAL A 99 3.19 8.66 -20.96
N ALA A 100 3.22 8.59 -19.63
CA ALA A 100 3.76 7.45 -18.89
C ALA A 100 2.93 6.17 -19.15
N LYS A 101 1.59 6.28 -19.14
CA LYS A 101 0.67 5.20 -19.49
C LYS A 101 0.92 4.72 -20.92
N LYS A 102 1.00 5.64 -21.90
CA LYS A 102 1.27 5.29 -23.30
C LYS A 102 2.65 4.66 -23.48
N PHE A 103 3.68 5.19 -22.83
CA PHE A 103 5.01 4.60 -22.83
C PHE A 103 4.99 3.16 -22.30
N LYS A 104 4.32 2.92 -21.17
CA LYS A 104 4.13 1.59 -20.60
C LYS A 104 3.45 0.64 -21.61
N GLU A 105 2.40 1.08 -22.28
CA GLU A 105 1.72 0.27 -23.33
C GLU A 105 2.69 -0.18 -24.42
N HIS A 106 3.51 0.73 -24.97
CA HIS A 106 4.46 0.38 -26.03
C HIS A 106 5.57 -0.55 -25.53
N VAL A 107 6.10 -0.31 -24.32
CA VAL A 107 7.11 -1.18 -23.70
C VAL A 107 6.55 -2.60 -23.44
N MET A 108 5.28 -2.69 -23.05
CA MET A 108 4.56 -3.95 -22.86
C MET A 108 4.32 -4.67 -24.18
N ALA A 109 3.86 -3.96 -25.22
CA ALA A 109 3.66 -4.50 -26.56
C ALA A 109 4.98 -4.99 -27.19
N ALA A 110 6.11 -4.38 -26.85
CA ALA A 110 7.44 -4.82 -27.27
C ALA A 110 7.95 -6.06 -26.52
N GLY A 111 7.21 -6.58 -25.53
CA GLY A 111 7.65 -7.69 -24.69
C GLY A 111 8.86 -7.37 -23.81
N ALA A 112 9.16 -6.08 -23.58
CA ALA A 112 10.38 -5.62 -22.94
C ALA A 112 10.12 -4.76 -21.67
N PRO A 113 9.31 -5.20 -20.70
CA PRO A 113 8.91 -4.41 -19.52
C PRO A 113 10.08 -3.81 -18.73
N ARG A 114 11.24 -4.48 -18.75
CA ARG A 114 12.47 -4.01 -18.08
C ARG A 114 12.94 -2.65 -18.60
N ARG A 115 12.73 -2.32 -19.88
CA ARG A 115 13.15 -1.03 -20.47
C ARG A 115 12.45 0.16 -19.84
N GLY A 116 11.22 -0.01 -19.32
CA GLY A 116 10.47 1.06 -18.69
C GLY A 116 10.77 1.26 -17.19
N VAL A 117 11.51 0.35 -16.55
CA VAL A 117 11.75 0.38 -15.09
C VAL A 117 12.54 1.62 -14.66
N LEU A 118 13.70 1.88 -15.28
CA LEU A 118 14.52 3.04 -14.93
C LEU A 118 13.84 4.37 -15.32
N PRO A 119 13.32 4.53 -16.55
CA PRO A 119 12.63 5.76 -16.94
C PRO A 119 11.45 6.09 -16.02
N LEU A 120 10.54 5.15 -15.75
CA LEU A 120 9.40 5.44 -14.87
C LEU A 120 9.80 5.69 -13.42
N ARG A 121 10.91 5.11 -12.93
CA ARG A 121 11.44 5.45 -11.60
C ARG A 121 11.92 6.91 -11.54
N CYS A 122 12.65 7.36 -12.55
CA CYS A 122 13.10 8.75 -12.65
C CYS A 122 11.91 9.70 -12.81
N GLY A 123 10.97 9.38 -13.70
CA GLY A 123 9.77 10.17 -13.92
C GLY A 123 8.87 10.25 -12.69
N LEU A 124 8.76 9.16 -11.91
CA LEU A 124 8.05 9.13 -10.63
C LEU A 124 8.67 10.14 -9.67
N ALA A 125 9.99 10.10 -9.48
CA ALA A 125 10.69 11.01 -8.59
C ALA A 125 10.58 12.49 -9.03
N ALA A 126 10.55 12.75 -10.35
CA ALA A 126 10.38 14.10 -10.88
C ALA A 126 8.94 14.62 -10.71
N LEU A 127 7.92 13.75 -10.90
CA LEU A 127 6.51 14.15 -10.77
C LEU A 127 6.11 14.37 -9.31
N GLN A 128 6.71 13.63 -8.37
CA GLN A 128 6.36 13.70 -6.95
C GLN A 128 6.68 15.10 -6.39
N PRO A 129 5.70 15.81 -5.81
CA PRO A 129 5.96 17.07 -5.10
C PRO A 129 6.91 16.87 -3.90
N GLY A 130 6.86 15.69 -3.29
CA GLY A 130 7.78 15.23 -2.25
C GLY A 130 7.71 13.71 -2.10
N PRO A 131 8.70 13.07 -1.47
CA PRO A 131 8.87 11.61 -1.43
C PRO A 131 7.70 10.84 -0.76
N GLU A 132 6.83 11.56 -0.04
CA GLU A 132 5.73 11.00 0.75
C GLU A 132 4.36 11.14 0.06
N VAL A 133 4.32 11.70 -1.16
CA VAL A 133 3.07 11.98 -1.89
C VAL A 133 2.80 10.90 -2.93
N LEU A 134 1.62 10.30 -2.92
CA LEU A 134 1.25 9.29 -3.93
C LEU A 134 1.13 9.90 -5.33
N THR A 135 1.63 9.19 -6.34
CA THR A 135 1.42 9.51 -7.77
C THR A 135 0.96 8.27 -8.55
N PRO A 136 0.23 8.42 -9.67
CA PRO A 136 -0.16 7.29 -10.53
C PRO A 136 1.03 6.45 -11.01
N LEU A 137 2.19 7.08 -11.20
CA LEU A 137 3.41 6.40 -11.67
C LEU A 137 3.93 5.34 -10.70
N HIS A 138 3.58 5.40 -9.40
CA HIS A 138 3.94 4.35 -8.44
C HIS A 138 3.39 2.99 -8.86
N ALA A 139 2.11 2.95 -9.22
CA ALA A 139 1.45 1.72 -9.66
C ALA A 139 2.07 1.20 -10.97
N ASP A 140 2.31 2.08 -11.94
CA ASP A 140 2.89 1.72 -13.24
C ASP A 140 4.32 1.20 -13.10
N PHE A 141 5.15 1.88 -12.30
CA PHE A 141 6.52 1.46 -11.99
C PHE A 141 6.55 0.09 -11.30
N PHE A 142 5.69 -0.13 -10.29
CA PHE A 142 5.60 -1.42 -9.60
C PHE A 142 5.13 -2.54 -10.52
N GLN A 143 4.16 -2.27 -11.39
CA GLN A 143 3.70 -3.22 -12.38
C GLN A 143 4.84 -3.66 -13.31
N LEU A 144 5.64 -2.71 -13.82
CA LEU A 144 6.80 -3.03 -14.66
C LEU A 144 7.86 -3.84 -13.89
N CYS A 145 8.10 -3.53 -12.62
CA CYS A 145 9.02 -4.30 -11.78
C CYS A 145 8.55 -5.75 -11.59
N LEU A 146 7.24 -5.97 -11.38
CA LEU A 146 6.66 -7.31 -11.26
C LEU A 146 6.81 -8.11 -12.55
N LEU A 147 6.42 -7.52 -13.68
CA LEU A 147 6.41 -8.19 -14.99
C LEU A 147 7.83 -8.47 -15.49
N SER A 148 8.79 -7.60 -15.20
CA SER A 148 10.21 -7.81 -15.52
C SER A 148 10.98 -8.63 -14.49
N ARG A 149 10.32 -9.06 -13.40
CA ARG A 149 10.92 -9.74 -12.23
C ARG A 149 12.08 -8.97 -11.59
N CYS A 150 12.07 -7.64 -11.69
CA CYS A 150 13.10 -6.74 -11.15
C CYS A 150 12.77 -6.24 -9.75
N TYR A 151 12.52 -7.14 -8.80
CA TYR A 151 12.10 -6.79 -7.42
C TYR A 151 13.08 -5.85 -6.69
N ASN A 152 14.38 -5.97 -6.99
CA ASN A 152 15.42 -5.14 -6.39
C ASN A 152 15.34 -3.67 -6.83
N ALA A 153 14.87 -3.41 -8.05
CA ALA A 153 14.71 -2.03 -8.56
C ALA A 153 13.66 -1.24 -7.75
N ALA A 154 12.67 -1.93 -7.19
CA ALA A 154 11.63 -1.32 -6.36
C ALA A 154 12.04 -1.08 -4.90
N ALA A 155 13.26 -1.47 -4.47
CA ALA A 155 13.69 -1.38 -3.07
C ALA A 155 13.50 0.01 -2.47
N GLY A 156 14.01 1.02 -3.17
CA GLY A 156 14.01 2.40 -2.68
C GLY A 156 12.60 2.95 -2.54
N VAL A 157 11.75 2.73 -3.55
CA VAL A 157 10.37 3.22 -3.57
C VAL A 157 9.48 2.45 -2.57
N LEU A 158 9.69 1.15 -2.37
CA LEU A 158 8.94 0.37 -1.37
C LEU A 158 9.26 0.77 0.07
N GLY A 159 10.50 1.21 0.32
CA GLY A 159 10.97 1.67 1.62
C GLY A 159 10.54 3.10 1.95
N GLN A 160 9.99 3.84 0.99
CA GLN A 160 9.40 5.15 1.23
C GLN A 160 7.96 4.97 1.74
N ASP A 161 7.64 5.68 2.81
CA ASP A 161 6.27 5.74 3.32
C ASP A 161 5.52 6.90 2.68
N ILE A 162 4.34 6.57 2.16
CA ILE A 162 3.42 7.54 1.58
C ILE A 162 2.46 7.98 2.67
N PHE A 163 2.48 9.28 2.99
CA PHE A 163 1.63 9.88 4.02
C PHE A 163 0.58 10.84 3.46
N ASP A 164 0.74 11.27 2.21
CA ASP A 164 -0.14 12.27 1.61
C ASP A 164 -0.60 11.88 0.20
N VAL A 165 -1.75 12.40 -0.18
CA VAL A 165 -2.40 12.19 -1.47
C VAL A 165 -2.90 13.55 -1.94
N ALA A 166 -2.34 14.04 -3.05
CA ALA A 166 -2.68 15.34 -3.62
C ALA A 166 -3.25 15.19 -5.04
N PRO A 167 -4.55 14.87 -5.21
CA PRO A 167 -5.15 14.63 -6.53
C PRO A 167 -5.01 15.81 -7.49
N ALA A 168 -5.11 17.04 -7.00
CA ALA A 168 -4.94 18.24 -7.82
C ALA A 168 -3.51 18.42 -8.34
N ALA A 169 -2.50 18.01 -7.57
CA ALA A 169 -1.09 18.17 -7.93
C ALA A 169 -0.53 16.97 -8.73
N THR A 170 -1.12 15.78 -8.59
CA THR A 170 -0.55 14.54 -9.13
C THR A 170 -1.46 13.84 -10.13
N GLY A 171 -2.73 14.22 -10.23
CA GLY A 171 -3.74 13.53 -11.02
C GLY A 171 -4.12 12.15 -10.48
N CYS A 172 -3.80 11.85 -9.21
CA CYS A 172 -4.08 10.54 -8.63
C CYS A 172 -5.59 10.28 -8.45
N SER A 173 -5.98 9.04 -8.73
CA SER A 173 -7.32 8.50 -8.52
C SER A 173 -7.33 7.44 -7.42
N PRO A 174 -8.50 7.08 -6.87
CA PRO A 174 -8.61 5.97 -5.91
C PRO A 174 -8.04 4.65 -6.44
N THR A 175 -8.19 4.39 -7.74
CA THR A 175 -7.63 3.19 -8.39
C THR A 175 -6.12 3.13 -8.28
N ASP A 176 -5.44 4.28 -8.37
CA ASP A 176 -3.98 4.35 -8.28
C ASP A 176 -3.49 3.94 -6.88
N LEU A 177 -4.23 4.33 -5.82
CA LEU A 177 -3.96 3.88 -4.46
C LEU A 177 -4.09 2.35 -4.33
N PHE A 178 -5.17 1.77 -4.83
CA PHE A 178 -5.38 0.32 -4.79
C PHE A 178 -4.28 -0.45 -5.54
N LEU A 179 -3.90 0.03 -6.73
CA LEU A 179 -2.86 -0.60 -7.54
C LEU A 179 -1.46 -0.44 -6.93
N TYR A 180 -1.14 0.74 -6.41
CA TYR A 180 0.09 0.99 -5.65
C TYR A 180 0.23 0.00 -4.48
N ALA A 181 -0.80 -0.06 -3.64
CA ALA A 181 -0.82 -0.91 -2.47
C ALA A 181 -0.75 -2.40 -2.85
N TYR A 182 -1.52 -2.84 -3.83
CA TYR A 182 -1.55 -4.23 -4.27
C TYR A 182 -0.24 -4.67 -4.94
N TYR A 183 0.28 -3.91 -5.91
CA TYR A 183 1.53 -4.26 -6.59
C TYR A 183 2.73 -4.10 -5.66
N GLY A 184 2.73 -3.08 -4.81
CA GLY A 184 3.74 -2.88 -3.78
C GLY A 184 3.80 -4.08 -2.83
N ALA A 185 2.64 -4.55 -2.37
CA ALA A 185 2.56 -5.75 -1.55
C ALA A 185 3.11 -6.99 -2.26
N MET A 186 2.77 -7.20 -3.55
CA MET A 186 3.31 -8.32 -4.32
C MET A 186 4.84 -8.27 -4.45
N LEU A 187 5.40 -7.08 -4.65
CA LEU A 187 6.86 -6.90 -4.67
C LEU A 187 7.48 -7.19 -3.30
N ALA A 188 6.88 -6.67 -2.22
CA ALA A 188 7.32 -6.92 -0.85
C ALA A 188 7.24 -8.42 -0.49
N ILE A 189 6.19 -9.13 -0.90
CA ILE A 189 6.05 -10.59 -0.76
C ILE A 189 7.19 -11.30 -1.50
N GLY A 190 7.47 -10.91 -2.75
CA GLY A 190 8.57 -11.47 -3.55
C GLY A 190 9.93 -11.28 -2.90
N ARG A 191 10.11 -10.16 -2.17
CA ARG A 191 11.31 -9.83 -1.40
C ARG A 191 11.32 -10.40 0.03
N LYS A 192 10.31 -11.19 0.42
CA LYS A 192 10.13 -11.72 1.79
C LYS A 192 10.00 -10.65 2.88
N GLN A 193 9.66 -9.42 2.51
CA GLN A 193 9.35 -8.32 3.43
C GLN A 193 7.88 -8.42 3.86
N HIS A 194 7.54 -9.47 4.60
CA HIS A 194 6.15 -9.81 4.90
C HIS A 194 5.43 -8.75 5.75
N ALA A 195 6.11 -8.11 6.70
CA ALA A 195 5.54 -7.02 7.49
C ALA A 195 5.09 -5.85 6.60
N ARG A 196 5.99 -5.38 5.71
CA ARG A 196 5.67 -4.33 4.73
C ARG A 196 4.56 -4.74 3.77
N ALA A 197 4.55 -5.99 3.34
CA ALA A 197 3.46 -6.51 2.50
C ALA A 197 2.11 -6.43 3.22
N LEU A 198 2.04 -6.78 4.50
CA LEU A 198 0.81 -6.70 5.29
C LEU A 198 0.32 -5.26 5.44
N GLU A 199 1.22 -4.31 5.68
CA GLU A 199 0.88 -2.88 5.73
C GLU A 199 0.23 -2.42 4.41
N LEU A 200 0.88 -2.71 3.28
CA LEU A 200 0.40 -2.32 1.95
C LEU A 200 -0.93 -3.03 1.60
N LEU A 201 -1.08 -4.32 1.90
CA LEU A 201 -2.35 -5.02 1.69
C LEU A 201 -3.45 -4.43 2.56
N LEU A 202 -3.15 -4.08 3.81
CA LEU A 202 -4.11 -3.48 4.71
C LEU A 202 -4.55 -2.10 4.21
N GLN A 203 -3.63 -1.28 3.69
CA GLN A 203 -3.96 0.00 3.05
C GLN A 203 -5.00 -0.17 1.93
N ALA A 204 -4.84 -1.18 1.06
CA ALA A 204 -5.83 -1.47 0.02
C ALA A 204 -7.19 -1.93 0.59
N ILE A 205 -7.18 -2.76 1.65
CA ILE A 205 -8.39 -3.34 2.24
C ILE A 205 -9.19 -2.30 3.04
N THR A 206 -8.50 -1.38 3.72
CA THR A 206 -9.14 -0.41 4.62
C THR A 206 -9.42 0.93 3.97
N ALA A 207 -8.96 1.16 2.74
CA ALA A 207 -9.32 2.36 1.99
C ALA A 207 -10.86 2.46 1.89
N PRO A 208 -11.46 3.61 2.24
CA PRO A 208 -12.91 3.76 2.23
C PRO A 208 -13.51 3.42 0.87
N ALA A 209 -14.45 2.48 0.86
CA ALA A 209 -15.14 2.02 -0.34
C ALA A 209 -16.65 1.99 -0.13
N VAL A 210 -17.38 2.32 -1.20
CA VAL A 210 -18.86 2.21 -1.26
C VAL A 210 -19.26 0.95 -2.03
N VAL A 211 -18.44 0.53 -2.99
CA VAL A 211 -18.67 -0.63 -3.86
C VAL A 211 -17.48 -1.59 -3.75
N GLY A 212 -17.75 -2.88 -3.93
CA GLY A 212 -16.70 -3.90 -3.99
C GLY A 212 -15.71 -3.65 -5.13
N ASN A 213 -14.45 -4.03 -4.94
CA ASN A 213 -13.38 -3.86 -5.91
C ASN A 213 -12.56 -5.16 -6.01
N ALA A 214 -12.41 -5.70 -7.22
CA ALA A 214 -11.67 -6.93 -7.47
C ALA A 214 -10.19 -6.86 -7.02
N ILE A 215 -9.56 -5.69 -7.10
CA ILE A 215 -8.19 -5.47 -6.59
C ILE A 215 -8.16 -5.69 -5.08
N VAL A 216 -9.16 -5.18 -4.36
CA VAL A 216 -9.28 -5.32 -2.91
C VAL A 216 -9.57 -6.77 -2.52
N ALA A 217 -10.44 -7.47 -3.25
CA ALA A 217 -10.67 -8.90 -3.05
C ALA A 217 -9.38 -9.72 -3.24
N ALA A 218 -8.62 -9.46 -4.31
CA ALA A 218 -7.35 -10.10 -4.57
C ALA A 218 -6.29 -9.77 -3.49
N ALA A 219 -6.28 -8.53 -2.98
CA ALA A 219 -5.43 -8.11 -1.87
C ALA A 219 -5.77 -8.88 -0.58
N TYR A 220 -7.05 -9.01 -0.23
CA TYR A 220 -7.48 -9.76 0.95
C TYR A 220 -7.08 -11.24 0.90
N LYS A 221 -7.26 -11.90 -0.24
CA LYS A 221 -6.83 -13.29 -0.43
C LYS A 221 -5.32 -13.47 -0.14
N LYS A 222 -4.48 -12.54 -0.64
CA LYS A 222 -3.05 -12.52 -0.33
C LYS A 222 -2.77 -12.16 1.12
N TYR A 223 -3.53 -11.24 1.71
CA TYR A 223 -3.41 -10.85 3.11
C TYR A 223 -3.57 -12.04 4.05
N VAL A 224 -4.56 -12.91 3.78
CA VAL A 224 -4.73 -14.15 4.55
C VAL A 224 -3.47 -15.01 4.48
N CYS A 225 -2.96 -15.32 3.29
CA CYS A 225 -1.75 -16.14 3.15
C CYS A 225 -0.53 -15.51 3.84
N VAL A 226 -0.32 -14.20 3.69
CA VAL A 226 0.83 -13.51 4.28
C VAL A 226 0.68 -13.43 5.80
N CYS A 227 -0.53 -13.26 6.35
CA CYS A 227 -0.78 -13.33 7.79
C CYS A 227 -0.40 -14.71 8.34
N LEU A 228 -0.80 -15.78 7.67
CA LEU A 228 -0.46 -17.14 8.08
C LEU A 228 1.04 -17.42 7.98
N ILE A 229 1.73 -16.87 6.97
CA ILE A 229 3.20 -17.00 6.84
C ILE A 229 3.92 -16.19 7.92
N HIS A 230 3.52 -14.94 8.17
CA HIS A 230 4.24 -13.99 9.02
C HIS A 230 3.83 -14.03 10.49
N ALA A 231 2.53 -14.04 10.79
CA ALA A 231 1.98 -14.08 12.15
C ALA A 231 1.56 -15.48 12.60
N GLY A 232 1.31 -16.41 11.67
CA GLY A 232 0.90 -17.79 11.99
C GLY A 232 -0.59 -17.96 12.22
N GLN A 233 -1.32 -16.85 12.14
CA GLN A 233 -2.76 -16.76 12.29
C GLN A 233 -3.27 -15.60 11.46
N LEU A 234 -4.55 -15.62 11.12
CA LEU A 234 -5.20 -14.50 10.46
C LEU A 234 -5.32 -13.33 11.45
N LEU A 235 -4.79 -12.16 11.08
CA LEU A 235 -4.96 -10.95 11.85
C LEU A 235 -6.33 -10.33 11.54
N PRO A 236 -7.12 -9.94 12.55
CA PRO A 236 -8.45 -9.38 12.34
C PRO A 236 -8.35 -8.04 11.61
N LEU A 237 -9.31 -7.80 10.72
CA LEU A 237 -9.40 -6.51 10.01
C LEU A 237 -9.79 -5.39 11.00
N PRO A 238 -9.26 -4.16 10.82
CA PRO A 238 -9.65 -3.02 11.62
C PRO A 238 -11.16 -2.74 11.59
N LYS A 239 -11.68 -2.19 12.70
CA LYS A 239 -13.12 -1.90 12.87
C LYS A 239 -13.66 -0.88 11.85
N PHE A 240 -12.81 -0.02 11.32
CA PHE A 240 -13.17 0.99 10.31
C PHE A 240 -13.14 0.47 8.86
N THR A 241 -12.82 -0.81 8.64
CA THR A 241 -12.93 -1.42 7.30
C THR A 241 -14.38 -1.33 6.81
N SER A 242 -14.59 -0.83 5.59
CA SER A 242 -15.92 -0.65 4.99
C SER A 242 -16.74 -1.93 5.00
N SER A 243 -18.04 -1.82 5.31
CA SER A 243 -18.96 -2.96 5.39
C SER A 243 -19.06 -3.72 4.06
N CYS A 244 -19.12 -3.01 2.93
CA CYS A 244 -19.14 -3.62 1.60
C CYS A 244 -17.90 -4.50 1.34
N VAL A 245 -16.72 -4.08 1.80
CA VAL A 245 -15.48 -4.86 1.68
C VAL A 245 -15.56 -6.12 2.55
N ARG A 246 -16.06 -6.02 3.79
CA ARG A 246 -16.26 -7.20 4.66
C ARG A 246 -17.18 -8.23 4.02
N HIS A 247 -18.34 -7.81 3.53
CA HIS A 247 -19.28 -8.71 2.86
C HIS A 247 -18.70 -9.34 1.59
N MET A 248 -17.97 -8.56 0.78
CA MET A 248 -17.29 -9.05 -0.42
C MET A 248 -16.27 -10.14 -0.07
N VAL A 249 -15.43 -9.92 0.94
CA VAL A 249 -14.39 -10.90 1.31
C VAL A 249 -14.96 -12.14 1.98
N GLU A 250 -16.05 -12.02 2.76
CA GLU A 250 -16.78 -13.16 3.33
C GLU A 250 -17.35 -14.06 2.22
N GLY A 251 -17.88 -13.49 1.15
CA GLY A 251 -18.42 -14.22 0.01
C GLY A 251 -17.34 -14.84 -0.89
N GLU A 252 -16.35 -14.05 -1.33
CA GLU A 252 -15.40 -14.45 -2.38
C GLU A 252 -14.16 -15.19 -1.86
N ALA A 253 -13.80 -15.02 -0.58
CA ALA A 253 -12.57 -15.58 -0.02
C ALA A 253 -12.81 -16.78 0.90
N ARG A 254 -13.95 -17.48 0.77
CA ARG A 254 -14.29 -18.65 1.58
C ARG A 254 -13.19 -19.74 1.60
N PRO A 255 -12.57 -20.14 0.48
CA PRO A 255 -11.44 -21.08 0.50
C PRO A 255 -10.23 -20.60 1.31
N TYR A 256 -10.02 -19.28 1.41
CA TYR A 256 -8.95 -18.70 2.22
C TYR A 256 -9.34 -18.62 3.70
N ALA A 257 -10.61 -18.39 4.02
CA ALA A 257 -11.12 -18.45 5.38
C ALA A 257 -11.04 -19.89 5.94
N GLU A 258 -11.36 -20.90 5.14
CA GLU A 258 -11.20 -22.31 5.49
C GLU A 258 -9.72 -22.66 5.73
N LEU A 259 -8.82 -22.16 4.88
CA LEU A 259 -7.36 -22.29 5.07
C LEU A 259 -6.91 -21.68 6.40
N ALA A 260 -7.35 -20.45 6.71
CA ALA A 260 -7.02 -19.78 7.96
C ALA A 260 -7.54 -20.54 9.18
N THR A 261 -8.75 -21.08 9.10
CA THR A 261 -9.36 -21.90 10.17
C THR A 261 -8.58 -23.21 10.37
N ALA A 262 -8.18 -23.87 9.29
CA ALA A 262 -7.36 -25.08 9.36
C ALA A 262 -5.96 -24.81 9.96
N ALA A 263 -5.34 -23.66 9.62
CA ALA A 263 -4.08 -23.24 10.21
C ALA A 263 -4.21 -22.95 11.71
N ALA A 264 -5.30 -22.29 12.12
CA ALA A 264 -5.60 -22.02 13.54
C ALA A 264 -5.84 -23.29 14.36
N ALA A 265 -6.37 -24.36 13.75
CA ALA A 265 -6.57 -25.65 14.38
C ALA A 265 -5.26 -26.40 14.68
N ARG A 266 -4.11 -25.94 14.15
CA ARG A 266 -2.76 -26.48 14.41
C ARG A 266 -2.61 -27.97 14.07
N GLN A 267 -3.35 -28.43 13.06
CA GLN A 267 -3.29 -29.80 12.55
C GLN A 267 -2.69 -29.80 11.13
N PRO A 268 -1.44 -30.25 10.94
CA PRO A 268 -0.76 -30.15 9.65
C PRO A 268 -1.47 -30.93 8.55
N GLU A 269 -1.98 -32.12 8.85
CA GLU A 269 -2.76 -32.93 7.91
C GLU A 269 -4.07 -32.27 7.48
N ARG A 270 -4.77 -31.62 8.41
CA ARG A 270 -5.98 -30.87 8.08
C ARG A 270 -5.67 -29.69 7.17
N LEU A 271 -4.59 -28.96 7.45
CA LEU A 271 -4.15 -27.83 6.62
C LEU A 271 -3.76 -28.30 5.21
N ARG A 272 -3.02 -29.41 5.09
CA ARG A 272 -2.65 -30.02 3.80
C ARG A 272 -3.88 -30.40 2.99
N ARG A 273 -4.86 -31.09 3.61
CA ARG A 273 -6.12 -31.48 2.94
C ARG A 273 -6.89 -30.28 2.41
N VAL A 274 -7.04 -29.21 3.21
CA VAL A 274 -7.73 -27.98 2.76
C VAL A 274 -6.96 -27.29 1.64
N ALA A 275 -5.62 -27.26 1.72
CA ALA A 275 -4.76 -26.69 0.69
C ALA A 275 -4.90 -27.42 -0.66
N GLU A 276 -5.01 -28.77 -0.62
CA GLU A 276 -5.21 -29.62 -1.79
C GLU A 276 -6.63 -29.54 -2.34
N GLN A 277 -7.63 -29.57 -1.47
CA GLN A 277 -9.06 -29.47 -1.83
C GLN A 277 -9.35 -28.24 -2.68
N HIS A 278 -8.76 -27.09 -2.32
CA HIS A 278 -8.98 -25.81 -2.99
C HIS A 278 -7.84 -25.40 -3.93
N ALA A 279 -6.94 -26.33 -4.29
CA ALA A 279 -5.74 -26.05 -5.09
C ALA A 279 -6.06 -25.36 -6.43
N ALA A 280 -7.16 -25.74 -7.09
CA ALA A 280 -7.60 -25.12 -8.34
C ALA A 280 -7.94 -23.63 -8.17
N VAL A 281 -8.62 -23.26 -7.07
CA VAL A 281 -8.97 -21.87 -6.76
C VAL A 281 -7.71 -21.06 -6.46
N TYR A 282 -6.81 -21.60 -5.63
CA TYR A 282 -5.53 -20.93 -5.35
C TYR A 282 -4.64 -20.78 -6.59
N GLY A 283 -4.71 -21.76 -7.51
CA GLY A 283 -4.04 -21.71 -8.80
C GLY A 283 -4.59 -20.59 -9.70
N ALA A 284 -5.91 -20.53 -9.85
CA ALA A 284 -6.60 -19.48 -10.62
C ALA A 284 -6.31 -18.06 -10.08
N ASP A 285 -6.22 -17.91 -8.76
CA ASP A 285 -5.88 -16.64 -8.10
C ASP A 285 -4.37 -16.31 -8.13
N GLY A 286 -3.52 -17.20 -8.63
CA GLY A 286 -2.06 -17.04 -8.64
C GLY A 286 -1.40 -17.11 -7.25
N ASN A 287 -2.08 -17.69 -6.26
CA ASN A 287 -1.64 -17.74 -4.86
C ASN A 287 -1.15 -19.12 -4.41
N LEU A 288 -1.18 -20.14 -5.26
CA LEU A 288 -0.79 -21.52 -4.91
C LEU A 288 0.62 -21.61 -4.28
N GLY A 289 1.57 -20.82 -4.78
CA GLY A 289 2.92 -20.75 -4.21
C GLY A 289 2.94 -20.22 -2.78
N LEU A 290 2.07 -19.26 -2.45
CA LEU A 290 1.93 -18.74 -1.08
C LEU A 290 1.25 -19.77 -0.17
N VAL A 291 0.23 -20.48 -0.67
CA VAL A 291 -0.43 -21.54 0.11
C VAL A 291 0.54 -22.68 0.45
N LYS A 292 1.40 -23.08 -0.49
CA LYS A 292 2.48 -24.04 -0.21
C LYS A 292 3.44 -23.53 0.89
N GLN A 293 3.75 -22.23 0.88
CA GLN A 293 4.55 -21.62 1.95
C GLN A 293 3.80 -21.62 3.29
N VAL A 294 2.48 -21.36 3.31
CA VAL A 294 1.66 -21.47 4.53
C VAL A 294 1.76 -22.86 5.15
N VAL A 295 1.62 -23.92 4.34
CA VAL A 295 1.75 -25.32 4.80
C VAL A 295 3.15 -25.57 5.37
N ALA A 296 4.21 -25.14 4.68
CA ALA A 296 5.59 -25.33 5.14
C ALA A 296 5.89 -24.56 6.44
N CYS A 297 5.36 -23.34 6.59
CA CYS A 297 5.56 -22.51 7.78
C CYS A 297 4.92 -23.11 9.05
N LEU A 298 3.89 -23.94 8.93
CA LEU A 298 3.25 -24.56 10.10
C LEU A 298 4.20 -25.50 10.84
N THR A 299 4.95 -26.32 10.09
CA THR A 299 5.96 -27.22 10.66
C THR A 299 7.05 -26.43 11.38
N VAL A 300 7.59 -25.38 10.74
CA VAL A 300 8.60 -24.47 11.32
C VAL A 300 8.07 -23.87 12.63
N ARG A 301 6.84 -23.36 12.65
CA ARG A 301 6.22 -22.79 13.86
C ARG A 301 5.97 -23.82 14.95
N SER A 302 5.61 -25.05 14.60
CA SER A 302 5.45 -26.12 15.59
C SER A 302 6.78 -26.36 16.32
N ILE A 303 7.88 -26.45 15.58
CA ILE A 303 9.23 -26.62 16.14
C ILE A 303 9.64 -25.40 16.97
N GLN A 304 9.42 -24.17 16.48
CA GLN A 304 9.68 -22.94 17.25
C GLN A 304 8.90 -22.88 18.58
N ARG A 305 7.70 -23.45 18.64
CA ARG A 305 6.95 -23.53 19.90
C ARG A 305 7.56 -24.54 20.86
N LEU A 306 8.10 -25.66 20.35
CA LEU A 306 8.79 -26.65 21.20
C LEU A 306 10.01 -26.03 21.89
N THR A 307 10.69 -25.07 21.25
CA THR A 307 11.83 -24.37 21.87
C THR A 307 11.43 -23.48 23.05
N GLN A 308 10.15 -23.10 23.16
CA GLN A 308 9.63 -22.30 24.28
C GLN A 308 9.30 -23.15 25.51
N THR A 309 8.98 -24.43 25.31
CA THR A 309 8.52 -25.32 26.40
C THR A 309 9.56 -26.37 26.79
N PHE A 310 10.49 -26.69 25.90
CA PHE A 310 11.49 -27.73 26.11
C PHE A 310 12.90 -27.17 25.99
N ILE A 311 13.78 -27.57 26.91
CA ILE A 311 15.22 -27.32 26.80
C ILE A 311 15.87 -28.40 25.95
N THR A 312 15.47 -29.67 26.14
CA THR A 312 15.96 -30.81 25.38
C THR A 312 14.79 -31.70 25.00
N LEU A 313 14.73 -32.15 23.75
CA LEU A 313 13.65 -32.99 23.23
C LEU A 313 14.20 -33.99 22.21
N SER A 314 13.66 -35.21 22.15
CA SER A 314 14.11 -36.22 21.19
C SER A 314 13.66 -35.87 19.75
N LEU A 315 14.43 -36.30 18.74
CA LEU A 315 14.06 -36.12 17.34
C LEU A 315 12.74 -36.82 16.98
N SER A 316 12.43 -37.96 17.60
CA SER A 316 11.16 -38.67 17.43
C SER A 316 9.98 -37.88 17.99
N ASP A 317 10.13 -37.27 19.17
CA ASP A 317 9.06 -36.46 19.77
C ASP A 317 8.84 -35.17 18.98
N ILE A 318 9.91 -34.58 18.45
CA ILE A 318 9.81 -33.43 17.54
C ILE A 318 9.05 -33.83 16.28
N ALA A 319 9.37 -34.99 15.69
CA ALA A 319 8.67 -35.48 14.50
C ALA A 319 7.17 -35.66 14.76
N GLY A 320 6.80 -36.30 15.88
CA GLY A 320 5.40 -36.49 16.28
C GLY A 320 4.65 -35.17 16.49
N ASN A 321 5.26 -34.19 17.17
CA ASN A 321 4.64 -32.89 17.44
C ASN A 321 4.59 -31.95 16.22
N ALA A 322 5.53 -32.09 15.28
CA ALA A 322 5.61 -31.27 14.08
C ALA A 322 4.87 -31.89 12.88
N GLY A 323 4.37 -33.12 13.01
CA GLY A 323 3.71 -33.86 11.93
C GLY A 323 4.67 -34.27 10.81
N LEU A 324 5.89 -34.66 11.19
CA LEU A 324 6.91 -35.20 10.28
C LEU A 324 6.90 -36.73 10.32
N ALA A 325 7.29 -37.36 9.22
CA ALA A 325 7.19 -38.81 9.07
C ALA A 325 8.27 -39.56 9.85
N SER A 326 9.43 -38.94 10.10
CA SER A 326 10.55 -39.61 10.77
C SER A 326 11.46 -38.67 11.56
N ALA A 327 12.25 -39.24 12.46
CA ALA A 327 13.32 -38.54 13.18
C ALA A 327 14.38 -37.95 12.23
N ALA A 328 14.67 -38.63 11.12
CA ALA A 328 15.61 -38.15 10.11
C ALA A 328 15.07 -36.90 9.38
N GLU A 329 13.78 -36.87 9.06
CA GLU A 329 13.12 -35.70 8.48
C GLU A 329 13.11 -34.52 9.47
N ALA A 330 12.89 -34.80 10.77
CA ALA A 330 13.00 -33.79 11.83
C ALA A 330 14.42 -33.22 11.94
N GLU A 331 15.45 -34.08 11.89
CA GLU A 331 16.85 -33.65 11.90
C GLU A 331 17.16 -32.71 10.73
N GLU A 332 16.78 -33.10 9.51
CA GLU A 332 16.99 -32.28 8.32
C GLU A 332 16.25 -30.93 8.42
N HIS A 333 15.01 -30.93 8.91
CA HIS A 333 14.24 -29.71 9.12
C HIS A 333 14.89 -28.78 10.14
N ILE A 334 15.38 -29.31 11.26
CA ILE A 334 16.05 -28.53 12.31
C ILE A 334 17.35 -27.94 11.78
N LEU A 335 18.16 -28.71 11.05
CA LEU A 335 19.38 -28.20 10.42
C LEU A 335 19.09 -27.04 9.46
N ARG A 336 18.06 -27.17 8.62
CA ARG A 336 17.60 -26.08 7.75
C ARG A 336 17.14 -24.85 8.54
N MET A 337 16.42 -25.04 9.64
CA MET A 337 15.96 -23.93 10.49
C MET A 337 17.12 -23.24 11.22
N VAL A 338 18.13 -23.98 11.69
CA VAL A 338 19.34 -23.42 12.30
C VAL A 338 20.16 -22.65 11.27
N ALA A 339 20.38 -23.21 10.08
CA ALA A 339 21.08 -22.53 8.99
C ALA A 339 20.37 -21.25 8.52
N ALA A 340 19.04 -21.24 8.57
CA ALA A 340 18.22 -20.06 8.27
C ALA A 340 18.12 -19.05 9.43
N GLY A 341 18.73 -19.33 10.59
CA GLY A 341 18.65 -18.48 11.78
C GLY A 341 17.25 -18.40 12.40
N GLN A 342 16.39 -19.40 12.16
CA GLN A 342 15.01 -19.42 12.64
C GLN A 342 14.86 -20.01 14.06
N ILE A 343 15.83 -20.84 14.47
CA ILE A 343 15.98 -21.41 15.82
C ILE A 343 17.46 -21.55 16.15
N HIS A 344 17.79 -21.55 17.43
CA HIS A 344 19.11 -21.91 17.93
C HIS A 344 19.04 -23.26 18.63
N ALA A 345 19.60 -24.30 18.00
CA ALA A 345 19.55 -25.67 18.50
C ALA A 345 20.86 -26.42 18.21
N LYS A 346 21.21 -27.38 19.07
CA LYS A 346 22.31 -28.33 18.88
C LYS A 346 21.76 -29.76 18.89
N ILE A 347 22.20 -30.58 17.94
CA ILE A 347 21.77 -31.97 17.80
C ILE A 347 22.89 -32.88 18.33
N ASP A 348 22.55 -33.79 19.24
CA ASP A 348 23.46 -34.87 19.66
C ASP A 348 23.15 -36.13 18.87
N GLY A 349 23.98 -36.38 17.84
CA GLY A 349 23.83 -37.54 16.95
C GLY A 349 24.02 -38.91 17.65
N ARG A 350 24.57 -38.97 18.87
CA ARG A 350 24.69 -40.24 19.63
C ARG A 350 23.42 -40.57 20.39
N THR A 351 22.73 -39.57 20.92
CA THR A 351 21.53 -39.76 21.75
C THR A 351 20.23 -39.49 21.00
N GLY A 352 20.29 -38.89 19.81
CA GLY A 352 19.10 -38.50 19.04
C GLY A 352 18.32 -37.37 19.69
N MET A 353 18.97 -36.59 20.57
CA MET A 353 18.37 -35.49 21.33
C MET A 353 18.75 -34.14 20.73
N VAL A 354 17.81 -33.21 20.77
CA VAL A 354 17.99 -31.82 20.35
C VAL A 354 17.92 -30.94 21.57
N ARG A 355 18.98 -30.16 21.80
CA ARG A 355 19.05 -29.15 22.86
C ARG A 355 18.81 -27.78 22.26
N PHE A 356 17.73 -27.12 22.68
CA PHE A 356 17.41 -25.75 22.30
C PHE A 356 18.23 -24.80 23.16
N ALA A 357 18.85 -23.80 22.52
CA ALA A 357 19.53 -22.73 23.23
C ALA A 357 18.48 -21.79 23.81
N ASP A 358 18.61 -21.47 25.09
CA ASP A 358 17.73 -20.54 25.76
C ASP A 358 18.20 -19.12 25.43
N GLU A 359 17.50 -18.46 24.49
CA GLU A 359 17.73 -17.06 24.13
C GLU A 359 17.64 -16.13 25.35
N THR A 360 16.95 -16.55 26.42
CA THR A 360 16.83 -15.75 27.66
C THR A 360 17.90 -16.01 28.71
N ARG A 361 18.66 -17.12 28.64
CA ARG A 361 19.71 -17.45 29.63
C ARG A 361 21.14 -17.18 29.20
N SER A 362 21.42 -16.97 27.92
CA SER A 362 22.79 -16.68 27.47
C SER A 362 23.28 -15.27 27.86
N ALA A 363 22.51 -14.52 28.67
CA ALA A 363 22.91 -13.26 29.31
C ALA A 363 23.84 -13.44 30.52
N GLY A 364 24.04 -14.67 31.02
CA GLY A 364 24.77 -14.92 32.28
C GLY A 364 26.16 -15.55 32.18
N GLU A 365 26.51 -16.25 31.09
CA GLU A 365 27.77 -17.00 31.05
C GLU A 365 28.52 -16.79 29.74
N ALA A 366 29.74 -16.27 29.91
CA ALA A 366 30.66 -15.86 28.86
C ALA A 366 31.01 -16.99 27.88
N GLY A 367 31.10 -16.64 26.60
CA GLY A 367 31.70 -17.49 25.58
C GLY A 367 31.36 -17.03 24.17
N ALA A 368 32.24 -16.22 23.59
CA ALA A 368 32.15 -15.74 22.22
C ALA A 368 31.87 -16.86 21.20
N SER A 369 30.73 -16.81 20.53
CA SER A 369 30.62 -17.21 19.13
C SER A 369 29.37 -16.61 18.48
N SER A 370 29.65 -15.75 17.51
CA SER A 370 28.80 -15.20 16.45
C SER A 370 27.58 -16.03 16.02
N SER A 371 26.41 -15.40 16.01
CA SER A 371 25.61 -15.24 14.79
C SER A 371 24.45 -14.29 15.06
N ALA A 372 24.38 -13.21 14.26
CA ALA A 372 23.32 -12.22 14.28
C ALA A 372 21.97 -12.86 13.91
N GLY A 373 21.13 -13.09 14.93
CA GLY A 373 19.69 -13.34 14.78
C GLY A 373 18.90 -12.08 15.18
N PRO A 374 17.63 -11.91 14.73
CA PRO A 374 16.86 -10.67 14.89
C PRO A 374 16.34 -10.38 16.31
N GLY A 375 16.92 -11.00 17.35
CA GLY A 375 16.47 -10.88 18.74
C GLY A 375 17.57 -11.00 19.81
N GLY A 376 18.86 -10.88 19.44
CA GLY A 376 19.97 -11.17 20.35
C GLY A 376 20.69 -9.95 20.93
N SER A 377 20.60 -9.79 22.26
CA SER A 377 21.41 -8.93 23.15
C SER A 377 21.48 -7.43 22.80
N TRP A 378 20.80 -6.61 23.59
CA TRP A 378 20.90 -5.15 23.57
C TRP A 378 22.27 -4.63 24.09
N ASP A 379 23.15 -5.52 24.54
CA ASP A 379 24.43 -5.19 25.16
C ASP A 379 25.57 -5.07 24.15
N ASN A 380 25.29 -5.28 22.86
CA ASN A 380 26.26 -5.15 21.78
C ASN A 380 26.03 -3.89 20.94
N ALA A 381 27.09 -3.43 20.26
CA ALA A 381 27.05 -2.22 19.44
C ALA A 381 25.97 -2.26 18.33
N ALA A 382 25.63 -3.44 17.82
CA ALA A 382 24.58 -3.61 16.82
C ALA A 382 23.18 -3.39 17.40
N GLY A 383 22.92 -3.87 18.63
CA GLY A 383 21.68 -3.64 19.37
C GLY A 383 21.48 -2.17 19.70
N VAL A 384 22.56 -1.48 20.13
CA VAL A 384 22.53 -0.03 20.35
C VAL A 384 22.23 0.74 19.05
N ALA A 385 22.89 0.39 17.95
CA ALA A 385 22.63 1.02 16.65
C ALA A 385 21.19 0.79 16.16
N ALA A 386 20.64 -0.41 16.36
CA ALA A 386 19.26 -0.72 16.04
C ALA A 386 18.27 0.10 16.88
N LEU A 387 18.56 0.28 18.17
CA LEU A 387 17.73 1.08 19.08
C LEU A 387 17.77 2.57 18.72
N ASP A 388 18.95 3.10 18.41
CA ASP A 388 19.14 4.48 17.95
C ASP A 388 18.37 4.76 16.64
N GLU A 389 18.40 3.82 15.69
CA GLU A 389 17.60 3.92 14.46
C GLU A 389 16.08 3.91 14.75
N ARG A 390 15.62 3.03 15.65
CA ARG A 390 14.21 3.04 16.07
C ARG A 390 13.84 4.34 16.78
N LEU A 391 14.71 4.90 17.60
CA LEU A 391 14.50 6.18 18.27
C LEU A 391 14.35 7.32 17.26
N ARG A 392 15.22 7.38 16.23
CA ARG A 392 15.08 8.36 15.14
C ARG A 392 13.73 8.25 14.44
N GLN A 393 13.27 7.04 14.13
CA GLN A 393 11.97 6.81 13.49
C GLN A 393 10.81 7.32 14.35
N VAL A 394 10.85 7.08 15.67
CA VAL A 394 9.84 7.57 16.61
C VAL A 394 9.85 9.10 16.72
N LEU A 395 11.04 9.71 16.77
CA LEU A 395 11.18 11.17 16.85
C LEU A 395 10.64 11.85 15.57
N GLU A 396 10.95 11.30 14.40
CA GLU A 396 10.43 11.81 13.13
C GLU A 396 8.89 11.68 13.06
N LEU A 397 8.34 10.55 13.49
CA LEU A 397 6.90 10.35 13.55
C LEU A 397 6.21 11.33 14.53
N ASN A 398 6.84 11.61 15.67
CA ASN A 398 6.33 12.60 16.63
C ASN A 398 6.32 14.01 16.02
N LYS A 399 7.40 14.40 15.31
CA LYS A 399 7.46 15.68 14.61
C LYS A 399 6.33 15.81 13.57
N ARG A 400 6.09 14.76 12.78
CA ARG A 400 4.97 14.75 11.82
C ARG A 400 3.61 14.83 12.50
N LEU A 401 3.42 14.13 13.63
CA LEU A 401 2.19 14.20 14.40
C LEU A 401 1.94 15.61 14.94
N GLN A 402 2.98 16.30 15.40
CA GLN A 402 2.91 17.71 15.82
C GLN A 402 2.52 18.62 14.65
N GLN A 403 3.14 18.44 13.49
CA GLN A 403 2.78 19.20 12.28
C GLN A 403 1.31 18.96 11.87
N ALA A 404 0.85 17.72 11.87
CA ALA A 404 -0.54 17.38 11.58
C ALA A 404 -1.50 17.99 12.62
N HIS A 405 -1.12 17.97 13.90
CA HIS A 405 -1.89 18.61 14.96
C HIS A 405 -1.98 20.12 14.79
N GLU A 406 -0.88 20.78 14.43
CA GLU A 406 -0.85 22.23 14.16
C GLU A 406 -1.73 22.59 12.96
N MET A 407 -1.63 21.85 11.86
CA MET A 407 -2.45 22.06 10.67
C MET A 407 -3.96 21.95 10.99
N VAL A 408 -4.37 20.91 11.72
CA VAL A 408 -5.78 20.72 12.10
C VAL A 408 -6.23 21.79 13.10
N SER A 409 -5.38 22.15 14.07
CA SER A 409 -5.69 23.16 15.09
C SER A 409 -5.85 24.57 14.50
N GLN A 410 -5.20 24.85 13.38
CA GLN A 410 -5.29 26.13 12.67
C GLN A 410 -6.40 26.14 11.60
N ASP A 411 -7.02 25.00 11.32
CA ASP A 411 -8.06 24.88 10.30
C ASP A 411 -9.33 25.66 10.70
N ARG A 412 -9.78 26.55 9.81
CA ARG A 412 -10.95 27.41 10.06
C ARG A 412 -12.25 26.62 10.25
N ALA A 413 -12.44 25.54 9.50
CA ALA A 413 -13.63 24.69 9.63
C ALA A 413 -13.60 23.92 10.95
N TYR A 414 -12.42 23.49 11.40
CA TYR A 414 -12.24 22.90 12.73
C TYR A 414 -12.55 23.91 13.85
N LEU A 415 -11.91 25.09 13.81
CA LEU A 415 -12.10 26.15 14.80
C LEU A 415 -13.55 26.61 14.91
N SER A 416 -14.25 26.76 13.77
CA SER A 416 -15.68 27.12 13.77
C SER A 416 -16.56 26.05 14.43
N LYS A 417 -16.28 24.76 14.22
CA LYS A 417 -17.01 23.68 14.89
C LYS A 417 -16.71 23.59 16.39
N VAL A 418 -15.45 23.76 16.79
CA VAL A 418 -15.06 23.74 18.20
C VAL A 418 -15.71 24.91 18.95
N THR A 419 -15.59 26.12 18.41
CA THR A 419 -16.21 27.32 19.01
C THR A 419 -17.74 27.22 19.03
N ALA A 420 -18.38 26.66 18.01
CA ALA A 420 -19.83 26.41 18.02
C ALA A 420 -20.22 25.41 19.12
N ARG A 421 -19.46 24.31 19.28
CA ARG A 421 -19.70 23.31 20.33
C ARG A 421 -19.50 23.89 21.72
N GLU A 422 -18.50 24.75 21.91
CA GLU A 422 -18.27 25.44 23.17
C GLU A 422 -19.41 26.41 23.49
N ARG A 423 -19.88 27.21 22.52
CA ARG A 423 -21.07 28.08 22.70
C ARG A 423 -22.32 27.30 23.09
N SER A 424 -22.62 26.19 22.40
CA SER A 424 -23.75 25.32 22.75
C SER A 424 -23.63 24.71 24.15
N LYS A 425 -22.42 24.52 24.67
CA LYS A 425 -22.19 24.02 26.03
C LYS A 425 -22.52 25.07 27.10
N TYR A 426 -22.31 26.36 26.79
CA TYR A 426 -22.71 27.47 27.68
C TYR A 426 -24.20 27.80 27.59
N ASP A 427 -24.81 27.67 26.40
CA ASP A 427 -26.25 27.91 26.22
C ASP A 427 -27.11 26.85 26.92
N LEU A 428 -26.66 25.59 26.99
CA LEU A 428 -27.36 24.52 27.73
C LEU A 428 -27.19 24.62 29.26
N ALA A 429 -26.18 25.36 29.74
CA ALA A 429 -25.92 25.55 31.17
C ALA A 429 -26.61 26.80 31.74
N GLY A 430 -27.15 27.69 30.91
CA GLY A 430 -27.83 28.93 31.32
C GLY A 430 -29.36 28.85 31.40
N GLY A 431 -29.98 27.76 30.95
CA GLY A 431 -31.44 27.64 30.86
C GLY A 431 -32.09 26.94 32.06
N GLY A 432 -31.92 27.46 33.27
CA GLY A 432 -32.46 26.83 34.47
C GLY A 432 -32.62 27.78 35.66
N GLY A 433 -33.58 28.71 35.58
CA GLY A 433 -34.07 29.43 36.76
C GLY A 433 -34.60 30.84 36.48
N GLY A 434 -35.85 31.12 36.84
CA GLY A 434 -36.31 32.49 37.13
C GLY A 434 -37.68 32.88 36.58
N LEU A 435 -38.68 32.82 37.44
CA LEU A 435 -40.05 33.30 37.27
C LEU A 435 -40.15 34.84 37.24
N GLY A 436 -41.12 35.37 36.46
CA GLY A 436 -42.05 36.42 36.91
C GLY A 436 -41.79 37.88 36.51
N GLY A 437 -42.82 38.53 35.94
CA GLY A 437 -42.99 39.99 36.00
C GLY A 437 -43.43 40.65 34.68
N GLY A 438 -44.72 40.98 34.56
CA GLY A 438 -45.30 41.61 33.36
C GLY A 438 -45.01 43.10 33.18
N GLY A 439 -45.31 43.61 31.98
CA GLY A 439 -45.28 45.04 31.68
C GLY A 439 -45.32 45.33 30.18
N SER A 440 -46.48 45.78 29.70
CA SER A 440 -46.87 46.09 28.33
C SER A 440 -46.04 47.21 27.67
N SER A 441 -45.76 47.11 26.36
CA SER A 441 -45.98 48.20 25.40
C SER A 441 -45.77 47.76 23.95
N GLN A 442 -46.59 48.34 23.07
CA GLN A 442 -46.80 48.06 21.66
C GLN A 442 -45.65 48.54 20.76
N GLY A 443 -45.46 47.87 19.62
CA GLY A 443 -44.65 48.35 18.51
C GLY A 443 -44.71 47.40 17.31
N ALA A 444 -45.44 47.80 16.29
CA ALA A 444 -45.84 47.02 15.11
C ALA A 444 -44.69 46.68 14.13
N GLY A 445 -44.85 45.61 13.35
CA GLY A 445 -44.03 45.41 12.14
C GLY A 445 -44.00 44.01 11.53
N GLY A 446 -45.10 43.57 10.89
CA GLY A 446 -45.09 42.79 9.64
C GLY A 446 -44.43 41.40 9.60
N SER A 447 -45.24 40.36 9.83
CA SER A 447 -44.98 38.99 9.42
C SER A 447 -45.34 38.77 7.94
N GLN A 448 -44.46 38.12 7.19
CA GLN A 448 -44.85 37.22 6.10
C GLN A 448 -44.16 35.88 6.33
N GLY A 449 -44.99 34.85 6.45
CA GLY A 449 -44.63 33.52 6.87
C GLY A 449 -44.17 32.61 5.73
N LEU A 450 -43.43 31.60 6.18
CA LEU A 450 -43.09 30.34 5.53
C LEU A 450 -44.30 29.59 4.96
N ALA A 451 -44.05 28.81 3.91
CA ALA A 451 -44.73 27.54 3.70
C ALA A 451 -43.74 26.52 3.11
N MET A 452 -43.25 25.59 3.93
CA MET A 452 -42.79 24.28 3.47
C MET A 452 -43.59 23.24 4.25
N ALA A 453 -44.44 22.51 3.52
CA ALA A 453 -45.35 21.53 4.08
C ALA A 453 -44.61 20.23 4.42
N ALA A 454 -44.84 19.77 5.65
CA ALA A 454 -44.70 18.37 6.03
C ALA A 454 -46.07 17.69 5.86
N LEU A 455 -46.07 16.47 5.32
CA LEU A 455 -47.11 15.48 5.59
C LEU A 455 -46.39 14.21 6.06
N GLY A 456 -46.67 13.84 7.31
CA GLY A 456 -46.36 12.54 7.87
C GLY A 456 -47.40 11.49 7.49
N GLY A 457 -47.10 10.24 7.83
CA GLY A 457 -47.99 9.10 7.75
C GLY A 457 -47.34 7.88 8.39
N ASP A 458 -47.90 7.48 9.53
CA ASP A 458 -47.45 6.49 10.52
C ASP A 458 -47.26 5.04 10.03
N GLY A 459 -46.55 4.25 10.85
CA GLY A 459 -46.48 2.79 10.70
C GLY A 459 -45.57 2.07 11.71
N ASP A 460 -45.87 2.24 12.99
CA ASP A 460 -45.75 1.27 14.10
C ASP A 460 -45.01 -0.06 13.85
N PHE A 461 -43.94 -0.34 14.60
CA PHE A 461 -43.49 -1.72 14.86
C PHE A 461 -43.01 -1.90 16.30
N GLY A 462 -43.74 -2.77 16.99
CA GLY A 462 -43.68 -3.01 18.41
C GLY A 462 -42.58 -3.93 18.92
N HIS A 463 -42.68 -4.11 20.22
CA HIS A 463 -41.82 -4.81 21.16
C HIS A 463 -42.05 -6.33 21.18
N PHE A 464 -41.24 -7.03 22.00
CA PHE A 464 -41.19 -8.46 22.35
C PHE A 464 -40.33 -9.34 21.43
N GLY A 465 -39.49 -10.24 21.91
CA GLY A 465 -39.31 -10.77 23.25
C GLY A 465 -38.58 -12.11 23.14
N ALA A 466 -37.72 -12.40 24.11
CA ALA A 466 -36.90 -13.60 24.18
C ALA A 466 -37.70 -14.90 24.36
N GLY A 467 -37.09 -16.02 23.98
CA GLY A 467 -37.20 -17.28 24.73
C GLY A 467 -37.58 -18.53 23.91
N GLY A 468 -36.79 -19.59 24.08
CA GLY A 468 -37.36 -20.92 24.28
C GLY A 468 -37.19 -21.92 23.14
N SER A 469 -36.17 -22.75 23.29
CA SER A 469 -36.01 -24.10 22.73
C SER A 469 -37.22 -25.02 22.91
N MET A 470 -37.50 -25.83 21.88
CA MET A 470 -37.54 -27.30 21.92
C MET A 470 -37.21 -27.85 20.53
#